data_AF-A0A4S4BRC7-F1
#
_entry.id   AF-A0A4S4BRC7-F1
#
_cell.length_a   1.000
_cell.length_b   1.000
_cell.length_c   1.000
_cell.angle_alpha   90.00
_cell.angle_beta   90.00
_cell.angle_gamma   90.00
#
_symmetry.space_group_name_H-M   'P 1'
#
loop_
_entity.id
_entity.type
_entity.pdbx_description
1 polymer ?
#
loop_
_entity_poly.entity_id
_entity_poly.type
_entity_poly.pdbx_seq_one_letter_code
_entity_poly.pdbx_strand_id
1 'polypeptide(L)'
;MKLMPLALLGLFIFGFASAAFASDGPGSASTASAARDLRDWTPREDGNVSLDGTWDLYWNRLLTPSEFAAGTQAGAVAVSVPAEWRTYRIDGRPLSNEGYATYRLLLRFGKPQPGSRSACTSTTWRAPIACGSTASRWTGTERSARTPRR
;
A
#
# COMPACT_ATOMS: atom_id res chain seq x y z
N MET A 1 -35.26 -2.80 62.57
CA MET A 1 -34.77 -3.75 61.54
C MET A 1 -35.50 -3.51 60.23
N LYS A 2 -34.89 -2.80 59.27
CA LYS A 2 -35.00 -2.98 57.79
C LYS A 2 -34.45 -1.74 57.09
N LEU A 3 -33.13 -1.72 56.93
CA LEU A 3 -32.35 -0.73 56.18
C LEU A 3 -31.63 -1.43 55.01
N MET A 4 -32.34 -2.29 54.28
CA MET A 4 -31.81 -3.10 53.17
C MET A 4 -32.69 -3.04 51.90
N PRO A 5 -32.99 -1.85 51.33
CA PRO A 5 -33.24 -1.83 49.88
C PRO A 5 -32.42 -0.79 49.11
N LEU A 6 -31.85 0.24 49.76
CA LEU A 6 -31.08 1.28 49.06
C LEU A 6 -29.68 0.81 48.61
N ALA A 7 -29.07 -0.15 49.32
CA ALA A 7 -27.74 -0.64 48.99
C ALA A 7 -27.70 -1.49 47.70
N LEU A 8 -28.83 -2.07 47.28
CA LEU A 8 -28.93 -2.90 46.06
C LEU A 8 -29.21 -2.07 44.80
N LEU A 9 -29.84 -0.90 44.92
CA LEU A 9 -30.09 -0.02 43.77
C LEU A 9 -28.82 0.70 43.31
N GLY A 10 -27.91 1.04 44.24
CA GLY A 10 -26.61 1.62 43.91
C GLY A 10 -25.66 0.67 43.17
N LEU A 11 -25.73 -0.62 43.46
CA LEU A 11 -24.90 -1.65 42.79
C LEU A 11 -25.35 -1.93 41.35
N PHE A 12 -26.63 -1.69 41.04
CA PHE A 12 -27.16 -1.89 39.69
C PHE A 12 -26.76 -0.76 38.72
N ILE A 13 -26.63 0.47 39.21
CA ILE A 13 -26.19 1.62 38.40
C ILE A 13 -24.66 1.58 38.18
N PHE A 14 -23.89 1.07 39.15
CA PHE A 14 -22.43 0.93 39.02
C PHE A 14 -22.01 -0.22 38.09
N GLY A 15 -22.87 -1.23 37.88
CA GLY A 15 -22.61 -2.34 36.96
C GLY A 15 -22.94 -2.06 35.49
N PHE A 16 -23.70 -1.00 35.19
CA PHE A 16 -24.17 -0.71 33.81
C PHE A 16 -23.39 0.43 33.12
N ALA A 17 -22.50 1.12 33.83
CA ALA A 17 -21.75 2.25 33.30
C ALA A 17 -20.49 1.88 32.48
N SER A 18 -20.19 0.58 32.30
CA SER A 18 -19.01 0.12 31.55
C SER A 18 -19.35 -0.80 30.37
N ALA A 19 -20.50 -0.58 29.74
CA ALA A 19 -20.77 -1.11 28.39
C ALA A 19 -20.89 0.01 27.34
N ALA A 20 -20.35 1.20 27.62
CA ALA A 20 -19.84 2.04 26.55
C ALA A 20 -18.46 1.50 26.18
N PHE A 21 -18.42 0.32 25.56
CA PHE A 21 -17.27 -0.02 24.73
C PHE A 21 -17.23 1.06 23.67
N ALA A 22 -16.27 1.96 23.87
CA ALA A 22 -15.88 2.97 22.93
C ALA A 22 -15.84 2.31 21.55
N SER A 23 -16.65 2.85 20.65
CA SER A 23 -16.50 2.61 19.24
C SER A 23 -15.12 3.10 18.82
N ASP A 24 -14.10 2.27 18.99
CA ASP A 24 -12.91 2.27 18.15
C ASP A 24 -13.37 1.80 16.77
N GLY A 25 -14.08 2.68 16.07
CA GLY A 25 -13.92 2.70 14.64
C GLY A 25 -12.51 3.24 14.43
N PRO A 26 -11.54 2.46 13.94
CA PRO A 26 -10.39 3.08 13.33
C PRO A 26 -10.95 3.86 12.14
N GLY A 27 -11.23 5.15 12.35
CA GLY A 27 -10.93 6.14 11.34
C GLY A 27 -9.43 5.99 11.14
N SER A 28 -9.06 5.05 10.28
CA SER A 28 -7.69 4.62 10.02
C SER A 28 -6.87 5.87 9.81
N ALA A 29 -6.13 6.28 10.83
CA ALA A 29 -5.06 7.23 10.65
C ALA A 29 -4.14 6.58 9.61
N SER A 30 -4.23 7.11 8.39
CA SER A 30 -3.47 6.74 7.18
C SER A 30 -1.98 6.89 7.49
N THR A 31 -1.41 5.93 8.21
CA THR A 31 0.02 5.86 8.41
C THR A 31 0.57 5.13 7.21
N ALA A 32 1.29 5.87 6.38
CA ALA A 32 1.96 5.31 5.22
C ALA A 32 2.80 4.09 5.63
N SER A 33 2.78 3.05 4.80
CA SER A 33 3.53 1.83 5.02
C SER A 33 5.02 2.15 5.20
N ALA A 34 5.63 1.55 6.22
CA ALA A 34 7.07 1.68 6.44
C ALA A 34 7.83 0.98 5.30
N ALA A 35 8.97 1.55 4.92
CA ALA A 35 9.79 0.96 3.86
C ALA A 35 10.42 -0.36 4.32
N ARG A 36 10.26 -1.42 3.51
CA ARG A 36 10.92 -2.70 3.70
C ARG A 36 12.39 -2.59 3.33
N ASP A 37 13.26 -3.02 4.25
CA ASP A 37 14.69 -2.99 4.08
C ASP A 37 15.19 -4.26 3.39
N LEU A 38 15.82 -4.09 2.23
CA LEU A 38 16.42 -5.13 1.40
C LEU A 38 17.89 -4.77 1.09
N ARG A 39 18.55 -4.03 1.99
CA ARG A 39 19.92 -3.56 1.75
C ARG A 39 20.95 -4.68 1.65
N ASP A 40 20.73 -5.76 2.39
CA ASP A 40 21.64 -6.90 2.45
C ASP A 40 21.18 -8.07 1.55
N TRP A 41 20.03 -7.92 0.88
CA TRP A 41 19.49 -8.96 -0.01
C TRP A 41 20.20 -8.99 -1.36
N THR A 42 20.66 -10.18 -1.74
CA THR A 42 21.35 -10.45 -3.00
C THR A 42 20.54 -11.42 -3.85
N PRO A 43 19.99 -11.01 -5.01
CA PRO A 43 19.09 -11.85 -5.80
C PRO A 43 19.67 -13.21 -6.23
N ARG A 44 20.99 -13.30 -6.41
CA ARG A 44 21.67 -14.55 -6.81
C ARG A 44 21.87 -15.53 -5.66
N GLU A 45 22.00 -15.05 -4.43
CA GLU A 45 22.33 -15.86 -3.26
C GLU A 45 21.07 -16.18 -2.46
N ASP A 46 20.25 -15.17 -2.20
CA ASP A 46 19.06 -15.27 -1.37
C ASP A 46 17.80 -15.66 -2.15
N GLY A 47 17.85 -15.57 -3.48
CA GLY A 47 16.72 -15.90 -4.36
C GLY A 47 15.55 -14.94 -4.21
N ASN A 48 14.33 -15.45 -4.40
CA ASN A 48 13.10 -14.64 -4.38
C ASN A 48 12.79 -14.12 -2.96
N VAL A 49 12.45 -12.84 -2.86
CA VAL A 49 11.95 -12.23 -1.63
C VAL A 49 10.43 -12.10 -1.68
N SER A 50 9.74 -12.48 -0.59
CA SER A 50 8.30 -12.23 -0.45
C SER A 50 8.04 -10.73 -0.26
N LEU A 51 7.01 -10.23 -0.94
CA LEU A 51 6.50 -8.86 -0.78
C LEU A 51 5.23 -8.80 0.07
N ASP A 52 4.87 -9.90 0.72
CA ASP A 52 3.70 -9.99 1.59
C ASP A 52 3.90 -9.08 2.82
N GLY A 53 2.84 -8.44 3.29
CA GLY A 53 2.86 -7.54 4.43
C GLY A 53 2.00 -6.30 4.22
N THR A 54 2.39 -5.20 4.87
CA THR A 54 1.64 -3.94 4.84
C THR A 54 2.00 -3.10 3.62
N TRP A 55 0.98 -2.71 2.87
CA TRP A 55 1.06 -1.86 1.68
C TRP A 55 0.18 -0.63 1.84
N ASP A 56 0.49 0.44 1.10
CA ASP A 56 -0.38 1.59 0.96
C ASP A 56 -1.36 1.39 -0.20
N LEU A 57 -2.66 1.51 0.09
CA LEU A 57 -3.74 1.46 -0.89
C LEU A 57 -4.34 2.85 -1.11
N TYR A 58 -4.33 3.31 -2.36
CA TYR A 58 -5.05 4.50 -2.80
C TYR A 58 -6.29 4.08 -3.59
N TRP A 59 -7.42 3.94 -2.90
CA TRP A 59 -8.68 3.52 -3.49
C TRP A 59 -9.28 4.59 -4.41
N ASN A 60 -9.84 4.20 -5.56
CA ASN A 60 -10.38 5.07 -6.61
C ASN A 60 -9.40 6.15 -7.09
N ARG A 61 -8.10 5.82 -7.09
CA ARG A 61 -7.04 6.72 -7.58
C ARG A 61 -6.03 5.95 -8.42
N LEU A 62 -5.78 6.43 -9.62
CA LEU A 62 -4.68 6.01 -10.48
C LEU A 62 -3.57 7.03 -10.36
N LEU A 63 -2.53 6.68 -9.61
CA LEU A 63 -1.38 7.54 -9.41
C LEU A 63 -0.26 7.11 -10.35
N THR A 64 0.35 8.10 -10.99
CA THR A 64 1.52 7.93 -11.84
C THR A 64 2.83 7.95 -11.01
N PRO A 65 3.92 7.36 -11.52
CA PRO A 65 5.23 7.45 -10.86
C PRO A 65 5.67 8.88 -10.58
N SER A 66 5.39 9.81 -11.50
CA SER A 66 5.72 11.23 -11.37
C SER A 66 5.00 11.90 -10.20
N GLU A 67 3.76 11.50 -9.91
CA GLU A 67 3.05 12.02 -8.75
C GLU A 67 3.74 11.58 -7.45
N PHE A 68 4.30 10.36 -7.38
CA PHE A 68 5.02 9.88 -6.17
C PHE A 68 6.31 10.65 -5.93
N ALA A 69 6.96 11.11 -7.00
CA ALA A 69 8.13 11.99 -6.88
C ALA A 69 7.78 13.38 -6.33
N ALA A 70 6.56 13.86 -6.55
CA ALA A 70 6.09 15.16 -6.05
C ALA A 70 5.73 15.14 -4.55
N GLY A 71 5.56 13.96 -3.93
CA GLY A 71 5.40 13.80 -2.48
C GLY A 71 4.06 14.28 -1.92
N THR A 72 3.05 14.52 -2.76
CA THR A 72 1.79 15.18 -2.39
C THR A 72 0.61 14.23 -2.16
N GLN A 73 0.82 12.90 -2.11
CA GLN A 73 -0.29 11.96 -2.03
C GLN A 73 -0.76 11.69 -0.62
N ALA A 74 -1.83 12.40 -0.23
CA ALA A 74 -2.67 12.07 0.90
C ALA A 74 -3.67 10.94 0.57
N GLY A 75 -4.27 10.34 1.61
CA GLY A 75 -5.38 9.40 1.48
C GLY A 75 -4.98 7.96 1.13
N ALA A 76 -3.79 7.53 1.54
CA ALA A 76 -3.43 6.12 1.54
C ALA A 76 -4.19 5.39 2.66
N VAL A 77 -4.38 4.08 2.54
CA VAL A 77 -4.81 3.23 3.66
C VAL A 77 -3.85 2.06 3.74
N ALA A 78 -3.34 1.80 4.94
CA ALA A 78 -2.50 0.64 5.18
C ALA A 78 -3.34 -0.64 5.06
N VAL A 79 -2.94 -1.57 4.19
CA VAL A 79 -3.64 -2.83 3.94
C VAL A 79 -2.67 -4.00 3.95
N SER A 80 -3.16 -5.19 4.27
CA SER A 80 -2.36 -6.42 4.30
C SER A 80 -2.45 -7.16 2.98
N VAL A 81 -1.34 -7.32 2.27
CA VAL A 81 -1.23 -8.09 1.03
C VAL A 81 -0.49 -9.40 1.32
N PRO A 82 -0.90 -10.55 0.76
CA PRO A 82 -1.99 -10.73 -0.19
C PRO A 82 -3.35 -10.76 0.50
N ALA A 83 -4.29 -9.99 -0.01
CA ALA A 83 -5.72 -10.14 0.27
C ALA A 83 -6.52 -9.47 -0.84
N GLU A 84 -7.77 -9.91 -1.01
CA GLU A 84 -8.69 -9.27 -1.93
C GLU A 84 -9.13 -7.91 -1.38
N TRP A 85 -9.15 -6.86 -2.22
CA TRP A 85 -9.47 -5.52 -1.74
C TRP A 85 -10.86 -5.39 -1.11
N ARG A 86 -11.80 -6.26 -1.50
CA ARG A 86 -13.19 -6.23 -1.01
C ARG A 86 -13.27 -6.52 0.50
N THR A 87 -12.23 -7.12 1.04
CA THR A 87 -12.09 -7.42 2.47
C THR A 87 -11.67 -6.20 3.28
N TYR A 88 -11.03 -5.21 2.64
CA TYR A 88 -10.62 -3.98 3.30
C TYR A 88 -11.82 -3.06 3.54
N ARG A 89 -11.71 -2.24 4.58
CA ARG A 89 -12.72 -1.25 4.94
C ARG A 89 -12.11 0.14 4.99
N ILE A 90 -12.73 1.10 4.32
CA ILE A 90 -12.40 2.53 4.40
C ILE A 90 -13.63 3.22 4.98
N ASP A 91 -13.43 4.05 6.01
CA ASP A 91 -14.51 4.71 6.76
C ASP A 91 -15.60 3.74 7.25
N GLY A 92 -15.18 2.56 7.72
CA GLY A 92 -16.07 1.52 8.22
C GLY A 92 -16.90 0.80 7.15
N ARG A 93 -16.72 1.09 5.86
CA ARG A 93 -17.44 0.43 4.75
C ARG A 93 -16.52 -0.49 3.95
N PRO A 94 -16.96 -1.70 3.56
CA PRO A 94 -16.17 -2.56 2.69
C PRO A 94 -16.00 -1.92 1.31
N LEU A 95 -14.87 -2.17 0.67
CA LEU A 95 -14.63 -1.71 -0.69
C LEU A 95 -15.49 -2.48 -1.71
N SER A 96 -15.89 -1.79 -2.77
CA SER A 96 -16.65 -2.38 -3.87
C SER A 96 -15.80 -3.37 -4.66
N ASN A 97 -16.45 -4.35 -5.30
CA ASN A 97 -15.82 -5.19 -6.32
C ASN A 97 -15.51 -4.41 -7.60
N GLU A 98 -16.17 -3.26 -7.78
CA GLU A 98 -15.99 -2.36 -8.90
C GLU A 98 -15.19 -1.13 -8.46
N GLY A 99 -14.16 -0.80 -9.23
CA GLY A 99 -13.30 0.34 -8.96
C GLY A 99 -11.90 0.11 -9.50
N TYR A 100 -11.00 0.98 -9.07
CA TYR A 100 -9.58 0.89 -9.38
C TYR A 100 -8.78 1.42 -8.20
N ALA A 101 -7.54 1.00 -8.08
CA ALA A 101 -6.69 1.46 -7.00
C ALA A 101 -5.22 1.43 -7.40
N THR A 102 -4.42 2.23 -6.70
CA THR A 102 -2.96 2.16 -6.76
C THR A 102 -2.45 1.54 -5.47
N TYR A 103 -1.66 0.48 -5.57
CA TYR A 103 -0.93 -0.11 -4.46
C TYR A 103 0.50 0.42 -4.45
N ARG A 104 1.05 0.68 -3.27
CA ARG A 104 2.42 1.14 -3.09
C ARG A 104 3.10 0.38 -1.97
N LEU A 105 4.33 -0.04 -2.23
CA LEU A 105 5.28 -0.58 -1.26
C LEU A 105 6.60 0.16 -1.43
N LEU A 106 7.20 0.59 -0.32
CA LEU A 106 8.52 1.20 -0.33
C LEU A 106 9.59 0.15 -0.03
N LEU A 107 10.60 0.04 -0.90
CA LEU A 107 11.73 -0.86 -0.74
C LEU A 107 13.02 -0.06 -0.63
N ARG A 108 13.92 -0.47 0.27
CA ARG A 108 15.27 0.12 0.41
C ARG A 108 16.29 -0.90 -0.04
N PHE A 109 17.01 -0.61 -1.11
CA PHE A 109 18.08 -1.46 -1.61
C PHE A 109 19.45 -0.92 -1.21
N GLY A 110 20.43 -1.82 -1.14
CA GLY A 110 21.83 -1.49 -0.91
C GLY A 110 22.39 -0.73 -2.11
N LYS A 111 23.55 -0.07 -1.92
CA LYS A 111 24.24 0.55 -3.06
C LYS A 111 24.59 -0.56 -4.06
N PRO A 112 24.35 -0.36 -5.36
CA PRO A 112 24.81 -1.30 -6.38
C PRO A 112 26.32 -1.52 -6.21
N GLN A 113 26.74 -2.79 -6.11
CA GLN A 113 28.16 -3.09 -6.03
C GLN A 113 28.85 -2.64 -7.34
N PRO A 114 30.00 -1.93 -7.25
CA PRO A 114 30.79 -1.57 -8.44
C PRO A 114 31.20 -2.84 -9.18
N GLY A 115 30.63 -3.08 -10.36
CA GLY A 115 30.86 -4.31 -11.14
C GLY A 115 29.59 -4.99 -11.64
N SER A 116 28.40 -4.58 -11.17
CA SER A 116 27.12 -4.89 -11.82
C SER A 116 27.07 -4.19 -13.18
N ARG A 117 27.65 -4.83 -14.20
CA ARG A 117 27.49 -4.39 -15.59
C ARG A 117 26.06 -4.72 -15.98
N SER A 118 25.19 -3.72 -16.04
CA SER A 118 24.04 -3.74 -16.93
C SER A 118 24.59 -3.84 -18.35
N ALA A 119 24.85 -5.06 -18.80
CA ALA A 119 25.17 -5.32 -20.18
C ALA A 119 23.91 -4.98 -20.98
N CYS A 120 23.89 -3.78 -21.57
CA CYS A 120 23.02 -3.50 -22.69
C CYS A 120 23.51 -4.38 -23.85
N THR A 121 23.09 -5.64 -23.86
CA THR A 121 23.25 -6.49 -25.04
C THR A 121 22.20 -6.03 -26.04
N SER A 122 22.57 -5.00 -26.81
CA SER A 122 21.88 -4.60 -28.02
C SER A 122 22.00 -5.74 -29.03
N THR A 123 21.00 -6.61 -29.09
CA THR A 123 20.81 -7.46 -30.26
C THR A 123 20.03 -6.63 -31.29
N THR A 124 20.77 -5.82 -32.06
CA THR A 124 20.51 -5.36 -33.45
C THR A 124 19.11 -4.76 -33.73
N TRP A 125 18.95 -3.51 -34.19
CA TRP A 125 19.31 -3.07 -35.55
C TRP A 125 19.58 -1.55 -35.63
N ARG A 126 20.70 -1.22 -36.32
CA ARG A 126 21.07 0.06 -36.98
C ARG A 126 20.51 1.36 -36.39
N ALA A 127 21.19 1.89 -35.39
CA ALA A 127 21.62 3.30 -35.30
C ALA A 127 22.65 3.43 -34.18
N PRO A 128 23.73 4.22 -34.33
CA PRO A 128 24.66 4.46 -33.23
C PRO A 128 23.96 5.36 -32.19
N ILE A 129 23.47 4.75 -31.10
CA ILE A 129 23.10 5.53 -29.91
C ILE A 129 24.38 5.75 -29.12
N ALA A 130 24.88 6.98 -29.17
CA ALA A 130 25.94 7.44 -28.30
C ALA A 130 25.52 7.22 -26.83
N CYS A 131 26.24 6.35 -26.13
CA CYS A 131 26.09 6.17 -24.70
C CYS A 131 26.83 7.34 -24.02
N GLY A 132 26.08 8.40 -23.72
CA GLY A 132 26.64 9.56 -23.03
C GLY A 132 25.69 10.74 -23.03
N SER A 133 25.27 11.13 -21.83
CA SER A 133 24.57 12.36 -21.47
C SER A 133 23.05 12.44 -21.69
N THR A 134 22.37 12.41 -20.54
CA THR A 134 21.32 13.37 -20.13
C THR A 134 20.02 13.43 -20.93
N ALA A 135 18.95 13.04 -20.22
CA ALA A 135 17.54 13.34 -20.45
C ALA A 135 16.86 12.63 -21.64
N SER A 136 16.06 11.60 -21.32
CA SER A 136 14.82 11.38 -22.05
C SER A 136 13.70 10.93 -21.09
N ARG A 137 12.72 11.81 -21.01
CA ARG A 137 11.42 11.70 -20.35
C ARG A 137 10.62 10.60 -21.05
N TRP A 138 10.29 9.52 -20.34
CA TRP A 138 9.42 8.47 -20.85
C TRP A 138 7.97 8.77 -20.47
N THR A 139 7.10 8.98 -21.46
CA THR A 139 5.64 8.94 -21.29
C THR A 139 5.08 7.85 -22.19
N GLY A 140 4.72 6.71 -21.62
CA GLY A 140 3.94 5.67 -22.27
C GLY A 140 2.52 5.69 -21.68
N THR A 141 1.52 5.98 -22.50
CA THR A 141 0.11 5.79 -22.17
C THR A 141 -0.38 4.50 -22.80
N GLU A 142 -0.56 3.44 -22.02
CA GLU A 142 -1.28 2.26 -22.48
C GLU A 142 -2.79 2.45 -22.31
N ARG A 143 -3.54 2.33 -23.41
CA ARG A 143 -4.99 2.20 -23.43
C ARG A 143 -5.33 0.85 -24.06
N SER A 144 -5.73 -0.14 -23.25
CA SER A 144 -6.35 -1.35 -23.78
C SER A 144 -7.83 -1.08 -24.07
N ALA A 145 -8.17 -0.86 -25.35
CA ALA A 145 -9.55 -0.99 -25.81
C ALA A 145 -9.83 -2.47 -26.08
N ARG A 146 -10.74 -3.09 -25.30
CA ARG A 146 -11.24 -4.44 -25.54
C ARG A 146 -12.32 -4.35 -26.62
N THR A 147 -12.05 -4.84 -27.83
CA THR A 147 -13.07 -4.93 -28.90
C THR A 147 -14.16 -5.92 -28.49
N PRO A 148 -15.46 -5.61 -28.66
CA PRO A 148 -16.51 -6.59 -28.45
C PRO A 148 -16.45 -7.64 -29.56
N ARG A 149 -16.45 -8.93 -29.19
CA ARG A 149 -16.70 -10.01 -30.16
C ARG A 149 -18.19 -9.95 -30.55
N ARG A 150 -18.46 -9.93 -31.85
CA ARG A 150 -19.78 -10.30 -32.40
C ARG A 150 -20.01 -11.79 -32.26
#